data_AF-A0A9N9NSH8-F1
#
_entry.id   AF-A0A9N9NSH8-F1
#
_cell.length_a   1.000
_cell.length_b   1.000
_cell.length_c   1.000
_cell.angle_alpha   90.00
_cell.angle_beta   90.00
_cell.angle_gamma   90.00
#
_symmetry.space_group_name_H-M   'P 1'
#
loop_
_entity.id
_entity.type
_entity.pdbx_description
1 polymer ?
#
loop_
_entity_poly.entity_id
_entity_poly.type
_entity_poly.pdbx_seq_one_letter_code
_entity_poly.pdbx_strand_id
1 'polypeptide(L)'
;DAAKNQAAMNPKNTIFDAKRLIGRRIDDPEVKADMKHWPFTVIDQDGSPLIQVDYQGEKKNFTPQEISAMVLTRMKEIAEGKLGKKVKKAVITVPAYFNDSQRLSTKDAGKISGMEVLRIINEPTAAAIAYGLDSKESKEKNVLIFDLGGGTFDVSLLNISGGVFAVKATAGDTHLGGEDFDNNLLEFFKQEFKRKHKLDISNDARSIRRLKTACERAKRTLSSLTQTTVEVDSLFDGTDFQATITRAKFEELNSTQFNSTLEPVRKVLKDAKMEKKDIHEIVLVGGSTRIPKIQSLLQDFFDGKELNKSINPDEAVAYGAAVQAAVLTNQAGNEKTQDLLLLDVVPLSLGVETQGGVMAVVVPRNTPIPTIKKKIFTTAEDGQTIVEFPVYEGERPMCHDNNLLGSFELSGIPPMPRGEAELECTFDINADGILK
;
A
#
# COMPACT_ATOMS: atom_id res chain seq x y z
N ASP A 1 18.33 -4.78 -7.98
CA ASP A 1 19.13 -4.14 -9.06
C ASP A 1 19.33 -4.99 -10.30
N ALA A 2 19.90 -6.20 -10.21
CA ALA A 2 20.17 -7.04 -11.39
C ALA A 2 18.94 -7.26 -12.30
N ALA A 3 17.79 -7.67 -11.72
CA ALA A 3 16.55 -7.83 -12.47
C ALA A 3 16.05 -6.51 -13.13
N LYS A 4 16.10 -5.38 -12.39
CA LYS A 4 15.70 -4.06 -12.92
C LYS A 4 16.58 -3.63 -14.09
N ASN A 5 17.89 -3.90 -14.04
CA ASN A 5 18.85 -3.51 -15.07
C ASN A 5 18.64 -4.25 -16.40
N GLN A 6 18.22 -5.52 -16.37
CA GLN A 6 17.93 -6.29 -17.58
C GLN A 6 16.49 -6.13 -18.11
N ALA A 7 15.64 -5.33 -17.46
CA ALA A 7 14.21 -5.26 -17.75
C ALA A 7 13.89 -4.89 -19.21
N ALA A 8 14.77 -4.11 -19.86
CA ALA A 8 14.60 -3.77 -21.28
C ALA A 8 14.98 -4.93 -22.23
N MET A 9 15.86 -5.83 -21.81
CA MET A 9 16.28 -6.99 -22.60
C MET A 9 15.31 -8.16 -22.45
N ASN A 10 14.71 -8.31 -21.28
CA ASN A 10 13.79 -9.41 -20.96
C ASN A 10 12.48 -8.90 -20.31
N PRO A 11 11.70 -8.05 -21.00
CA PRO A 11 10.57 -7.35 -20.39
C PRO A 11 9.44 -8.31 -19.96
N LYS A 12 9.17 -9.37 -20.73
CA LYS A 12 8.08 -10.31 -20.45
C LYS A 12 8.32 -11.20 -19.22
N ASN A 13 9.58 -11.39 -18.82
CA ASN A 13 9.96 -12.24 -17.69
C ASN A 13 10.63 -11.45 -16.56
N THR A 14 10.59 -10.11 -16.62
CA THR A 14 11.04 -9.26 -15.51
C THR A 14 9.81 -8.75 -14.77
N ILE A 15 9.58 -9.30 -13.59
CA ILE A 15 8.40 -8.99 -12.78
C ILE A 15 8.68 -7.83 -11.84
N PHE A 16 7.71 -6.93 -11.72
CA PHE A 16 7.69 -5.79 -10.82
C PHE A 16 6.22 -5.51 -10.41
N ASP A 17 6.00 -4.60 -9.47
CA ASP A 17 4.69 -4.21 -8.92
C ASP A 17 3.80 -5.34 -8.41
N ALA A 18 4.38 -6.49 -8.03
CA ALA A 18 3.62 -7.57 -7.42
C ALA A 18 2.84 -7.14 -6.16
N LYS A 19 3.25 -6.05 -5.49
CA LYS A 19 2.53 -5.41 -4.38
C LYS A 19 1.16 -4.85 -4.79
N ARG A 20 0.96 -4.44 -6.05
CA ARG A 20 -0.35 -4.02 -6.58
C ARG A 20 -1.27 -5.22 -6.85
N LEU A 21 -0.72 -6.43 -7.03
CA LEU A 21 -1.49 -7.68 -7.27
C LEU A 21 -1.79 -8.50 -6.01
N ILE A 22 -0.94 -8.41 -4.99
CA ILE A 22 -1.02 -9.28 -3.81
C ILE A 22 -2.38 -9.16 -3.11
N GLY A 23 -2.99 -10.29 -2.74
CA GLY A 23 -4.28 -10.33 -2.03
C GLY A 23 -5.49 -9.84 -2.83
N ARG A 24 -5.36 -9.56 -4.12
CA ARG A 24 -6.47 -9.13 -4.98
C ARG A 24 -7.00 -10.26 -5.83
N ARG A 25 -8.22 -10.04 -6.34
CA ARG A 25 -8.83 -10.87 -7.37
C ARG A 25 -8.51 -10.32 -8.75
N ILE A 26 -8.50 -11.17 -9.77
CA ILE A 26 -8.19 -10.75 -11.14
C ILE A 26 -9.30 -9.89 -11.76
N ASP A 27 -10.53 -10.01 -11.23
CA ASP A 27 -11.68 -9.25 -11.70
C ASP A 27 -11.74 -7.82 -11.14
N ASP A 28 -10.89 -7.50 -10.15
CA ASP A 28 -10.71 -6.16 -9.56
C ASP A 28 -10.44 -5.12 -10.68
N PRO A 29 -11.23 -4.03 -10.76
CA PRO A 29 -11.03 -2.97 -11.74
C PRO A 29 -9.61 -2.38 -11.74
N GLU A 30 -8.98 -2.28 -10.56
CA GLU A 30 -7.64 -1.73 -10.41
C GLU A 30 -6.60 -2.69 -11.01
N VAL A 31 -6.73 -4.00 -10.76
CA VAL A 31 -5.89 -5.04 -11.38
C VAL A 31 -6.04 -5.02 -12.91
N LYS A 32 -7.26 -4.93 -13.42
CA LYS A 32 -7.52 -4.82 -14.87
C LYS A 32 -6.93 -3.56 -15.50
N ALA A 33 -6.87 -2.45 -14.75
CA ALA A 33 -6.24 -1.22 -15.22
C ALA A 33 -4.71 -1.39 -15.27
N ASP A 34 -4.10 -1.89 -14.19
CA ASP A 34 -2.66 -2.10 -14.11
C ASP A 34 -2.13 -3.12 -15.13
N MET A 35 -2.88 -4.20 -15.39
CA MET A 35 -2.53 -5.23 -16.38
C MET A 35 -2.31 -4.66 -17.80
N LYS A 36 -2.89 -3.51 -18.13
CA LYS A 36 -2.69 -2.85 -19.43
C LYS A 36 -1.30 -2.21 -19.56
N HIS A 37 -0.62 -1.99 -18.45
CA HIS A 37 0.67 -1.31 -18.37
C HIS A 37 1.84 -2.27 -18.13
N TRP A 38 1.57 -3.52 -17.77
CA TRP A 38 2.61 -4.51 -17.53
C TRP A 38 3.05 -5.24 -18.80
N PRO A 39 4.37 -5.46 -18.98
CA PRO A 39 4.90 -6.23 -20.11
C PRO A 39 4.82 -7.75 -19.89
N PHE A 40 4.59 -8.20 -18.66
CA PHE A 40 4.47 -9.61 -18.29
C PHE A 40 3.01 -10.06 -18.31
N THR A 41 2.80 -11.37 -18.39
CA THR A 41 1.45 -11.95 -18.49
C THR A 41 0.89 -12.22 -17.11
N VAL A 42 -0.35 -11.78 -16.87
CA VAL A 42 -1.15 -12.17 -15.71
C VAL A 42 -2.32 -13.03 -16.20
N ILE A 43 -2.49 -14.21 -15.62
CA ILE A 43 -3.54 -15.17 -15.96
C ILE A 43 -4.49 -15.37 -14.78
N ASP A 44 -5.70 -15.80 -15.09
CA ASP A 44 -6.68 -16.20 -14.08
C ASP A 44 -6.47 -17.65 -13.64
N GLN A 45 -6.46 -17.88 -12.33
CA GLN A 45 -6.69 -19.20 -11.75
C GLN A 45 -7.75 -19.07 -10.66
N ASP A 46 -8.97 -19.51 -10.96
CA ASP A 46 -10.12 -19.52 -10.05
C ASP A 46 -10.42 -18.14 -9.40
N GLY A 47 -10.27 -17.06 -10.17
CA GLY A 47 -10.43 -15.68 -9.73
C GLY A 47 -9.17 -15.04 -9.15
N SER A 48 -8.10 -15.81 -8.94
CA SER A 48 -6.82 -15.31 -8.42
C SER A 48 -5.86 -14.95 -9.56
N PRO A 49 -5.17 -13.79 -9.51
CA PRO A 49 -4.21 -13.40 -10.53
C PRO A 49 -2.88 -14.14 -10.33
N LEU A 50 -2.41 -14.85 -11.36
CA LEU A 50 -1.08 -15.48 -11.39
C LEU A 50 -0.20 -14.85 -12.44
N ILE A 51 1.09 -14.72 -12.14
CA ILE A 51 2.11 -14.15 -13.02
C ILE A 51 2.76 -15.30 -13.80
N GLN A 52 2.54 -15.34 -15.12
CA GLN A 52 3.12 -16.36 -16.00
C GLN A 52 4.44 -15.86 -16.62
N VAL A 53 5.51 -16.65 -16.47
CA VAL A 53 6.84 -16.37 -17.04
C VAL A 53 7.43 -17.62 -17.68
N ASP A 54 8.33 -17.41 -18.65
CA ASP A 54 9.24 -18.44 -19.14
C ASP A 54 10.48 -18.47 -18.25
N TYR A 55 10.63 -19.54 -17.46
CA TYR A 55 11.75 -19.75 -16.56
C TYR A 55 12.46 -21.06 -16.90
N GLN A 56 13.74 -20.95 -17.30
CA GLN A 56 14.58 -22.10 -17.71
C GLN A 56 13.99 -22.94 -18.85
N GLY A 57 13.27 -22.30 -19.78
CA GLY A 57 12.66 -22.97 -20.94
C GLY A 57 11.28 -23.56 -20.66
N GLU A 58 10.76 -23.41 -19.45
CA GLU A 58 9.42 -23.87 -19.05
C GLU A 58 8.53 -22.70 -18.66
N LYS A 59 7.24 -22.80 -18.99
CA LYS A 59 6.24 -21.87 -18.47
C LYS A 59 5.98 -22.16 -16.99
N LYS A 60 6.14 -21.15 -16.16
CA LYS A 60 5.81 -21.20 -14.73
C LYS A 60 4.81 -20.11 -14.39
N ASN A 61 3.87 -20.47 -13.52
CA ASN A 61 2.92 -19.53 -12.95
C ASN A 61 3.31 -19.31 -11.49
N PHE A 62 3.40 -18.05 -11.09
CA PHE A 62 3.70 -17.68 -9.71
C PHE A 62 2.56 -16.84 -9.15
N THR A 63 2.21 -17.11 -7.91
CA THR A 63 1.36 -16.22 -7.11
C THR A 63 2.10 -14.90 -6.82
N PRO A 64 1.39 -13.78 -6.62
CA PRO A 64 2.01 -12.53 -6.15
C PRO A 64 2.76 -12.69 -4.82
N GLN A 65 2.30 -13.62 -3.96
CA GLN A 65 2.91 -13.98 -2.69
C GLN A 65 4.29 -14.63 -2.91
N GLU A 66 4.43 -15.55 -3.87
CA GLU A 66 5.71 -16.17 -4.21
C GLU A 66 6.69 -15.15 -4.77
N ILE A 67 6.25 -14.25 -5.66
CA ILE A 67 7.11 -13.17 -6.18
C ILE A 67 7.57 -12.25 -5.04
N SER A 68 6.66 -11.88 -4.14
CA SER A 68 6.99 -11.07 -2.96
C SER A 68 7.94 -11.81 -2.01
N ALA A 69 7.78 -13.13 -1.86
CA ALA A 69 8.67 -13.98 -1.08
C ALA A 69 10.09 -14.03 -1.66
N MET A 70 10.26 -13.98 -2.99
CA MET A 70 11.58 -13.86 -3.62
C MET A 70 12.27 -12.54 -3.27
N VAL A 71 11.52 -11.43 -3.24
CA VAL A 71 12.04 -10.12 -2.80
C VAL A 71 12.43 -10.16 -1.32
N LEU A 72 11.56 -10.71 -0.47
CA LEU A 72 11.83 -10.87 0.96
C LEU A 72 13.03 -11.78 1.23
N THR A 73 13.18 -12.86 0.46
CA THR A 73 14.36 -13.75 0.50
C THR A 73 15.62 -12.97 0.18
N ARG A 74 15.58 -12.10 -0.84
CA ARG A 74 16.73 -11.25 -1.17
C ARG A 74 17.07 -10.27 -0.03
N MET A 75 16.06 -9.69 0.62
CA MET A 75 16.29 -8.79 1.77
C MET A 75 16.87 -9.55 2.96
N LYS A 76 16.38 -10.76 3.22
CA LYS A 76 16.92 -11.68 4.22
C LYS A 76 18.39 -12.00 3.94
N GLU A 77 18.76 -12.35 2.71
CA GLU A 77 20.15 -12.62 2.33
C GLU A 77 21.07 -11.41 2.58
N ILE A 78 20.61 -10.19 2.28
CA ILE A 78 21.36 -8.96 2.55
C ILE A 78 21.60 -8.81 4.06
N ALA A 79 20.56 -9.02 4.88
CA ALA A 79 20.67 -8.98 6.32
C ALA A 79 21.59 -10.09 6.87
N GLU A 80 21.48 -11.32 6.36
CA GLU A 80 22.36 -12.44 6.73
C GLU A 80 23.82 -12.17 6.39
N GLY A 81 24.09 -11.60 5.21
CA GLY A 81 25.43 -11.19 4.79
C GLY A 81 26.00 -10.09 5.67
N LYS A 82 25.17 -9.13 6.11
CA LYS A 82 25.58 -8.07 7.03
C LYS A 82 25.84 -8.57 8.45
N LEU A 83 25.04 -9.52 8.94
CA LEU A 83 25.08 -10.02 10.32
C LEU A 83 25.99 -11.24 10.51
N GLY A 84 26.38 -11.92 9.44
CA GLY A 84 27.17 -13.16 9.49
C GLY A 84 26.42 -14.35 10.12
N LYS A 85 25.08 -14.28 10.23
CA LYS A 85 24.24 -15.32 10.83
C LYS A 85 22.88 -15.42 10.12
N LYS A 86 22.22 -16.57 10.29
CA LYS A 86 20.88 -16.81 9.73
C LYS A 86 19.81 -15.93 10.38
N VAL A 87 18.95 -15.35 9.55
CA VAL A 87 17.80 -14.54 9.96
C VAL A 87 16.53 -15.38 9.84
N LYS A 88 15.81 -15.56 10.95
CA LYS A 88 14.63 -16.44 11.02
C LYS A 88 13.33 -15.71 11.33
N LYS A 89 13.40 -14.47 11.82
CA LYS A 89 12.27 -13.69 12.33
C LYS A 89 12.27 -12.32 11.68
N ALA A 90 11.10 -11.81 11.33
CA ALA A 90 10.95 -10.48 10.73
C ALA A 90 9.66 -9.79 11.17
N VAL A 91 9.70 -8.47 11.16
CA VAL A 91 8.50 -7.62 11.09
C VAL A 91 8.41 -7.12 9.65
N ILE A 92 7.24 -7.23 9.03
CA ILE A 92 7.02 -6.85 7.63
C ILE A 92 6.02 -5.69 7.61
N THR A 93 6.28 -4.69 6.78
CA THR A 93 5.43 -3.50 6.65
C THR A 93 4.40 -3.66 5.54
N VAL A 94 3.23 -3.05 5.72
CA VAL A 94 2.16 -2.95 4.71
C VAL A 94 1.57 -1.55 4.68
N PRO A 95 1.02 -1.08 3.54
CA PRO A 95 0.21 0.13 3.49
C PRO A 95 -0.87 0.11 4.58
N ALA A 96 -1.17 1.25 5.18
CA ALA A 96 -2.18 1.30 6.23
C ALA A 96 -3.57 0.92 5.68
N TYR A 97 -3.84 1.26 4.42
CA TYR A 97 -5.09 0.95 3.74
C TYR A 97 -5.16 -0.46 3.12
N PHE A 98 -4.17 -1.34 3.37
CA PHE A 98 -4.29 -2.74 2.98
C PHE A 98 -5.44 -3.44 3.70
N ASN A 99 -6.23 -4.18 2.91
CA ASN A 99 -7.31 -5.01 3.40
C ASN A 99 -6.80 -6.31 4.06
N ASP A 100 -7.74 -7.06 4.65
CA ASP A 100 -7.45 -8.34 5.31
C ASP A 100 -6.71 -9.34 4.39
N SER A 101 -7.21 -9.56 3.17
CA SER A 101 -6.62 -10.49 2.20
C SER A 101 -5.19 -10.11 1.80
N GLN A 102 -4.92 -8.82 1.64
CA GLN A 102 -3.59 -8.27 1.33
C GLN A 102 -2.61 -8.44 2.50
N ARG A 103 -3.07 -8.21 3.73
CA ARG A 103 -2.28 -8.44 4.97
C ARG A 103 -1.92 -9.91 5.12
N LEU A 104 -2.89 -10.80 4.96
CA LEU A 104 -2.69 -12.24 5.02
C LEU A 104 -1.71 -12.71 3.94
N SER A 105 -1.92 -12.29 2.70
CA SER A 105 -1.07 -12.63 1.56
C SER A 105 0.37 -12.14 1.75
N THR A 106 0.57 -10.95 2.32
CA THR A 106 1.91 -10.43 2.64
C THR A 106 2.58 -11.23 3.77
N LYS A 107 1.82 -11.62 4.79
CA LYS A 107 2.30 -12.49 5.87
C LYS A 107 2.72 -13.86 5.34
N ASP A 108 1.96 -14.41 4.40
CA ASP A 108 2.28 -15.69 3.75
C ASP A 108 3.52 -15.58 2.86
N ALA A 109 3.72 -14.48 2.12
CA ALA A 109 4.98 -14.21 1.43
C ALA A 109 6.19 -14.24 2.40
N GLY A 110 6.03 -13.70 3.60
CA GLY A 110 7.02 -13.80 4.68
C GLY A 110 7.31 -15.25 5.08
N LYS A 111 6.27 -16.07 5.28
CA LYS A 111 6.43 -17.51 5.58
C LYS A 111 7.14 -18.26 4.45
N ILE A 112 6.75 -18.03 3.19
CA ILE A 112 7.35 -18.66 2.00
C ILE A 112 8.85 -18.33 1.91
N SER A 113 9.26 -17.11 2.31
CA SER A 113 10.68 -16.72 2.38
C SER A 113 11.49 -17.41 3.51
N GLY A 114 10.84 -18.30 4.27
CA GLY A 114 11.44 -19.01 5.39
C GLY A 114 11.71 -18.11 6.60
N MET A 115 10.83 -17.13 6.84
CA MET A 115 10.85 -16.27 8.02
C MET A 115 9.55 -16.42 8.82
N GLU A 116 9.67 -16.46 10.14
CA GLU A 116 8.55 -16.24 11.04
C GLU A 116 8.22 -14.73 11.05
N VAL A 117 7.01 -14.40 10.62
CA VAL A 117 6.51 -13.01 10.64
C VAL A 117 5.95 -12.73 12.03
N LEU A 118 6.72 -12.00 12.84
CA LEU A 118 6.37 -11.65 14.22
C LEU A 118 5.24 -10.63 14.30
N ARG A 119 5.19 -9.72 13.32
CA ARG A 119 4.18 -8.67 13.21
C ARG A 119 4.08 -8.17 11.79
N ILE A 120 2.86 -7.88 11.36
CA ILE A 120 2.56 -6.97 10.26
C ILE A 120 2.34 -5.58 10.85
N ILE A 121 3.10 -4.59 10.38
CA ILE A 121 2.99 -3.20 10.85
C ILE A 121 2.61 -2.28 9.70
N ASN A 122 1.75 -1.30 9.96
CA ASN A 122 1.42 -0.29 8.97
C ASN A 122 2.65 0.60 8.69
N GLU A 123 2.92 0.88 7.42
CA GLU A 123 4.01 1.75 6.94
C GLU A 123 4.04 3.11 7.67
N PRO A 124 2.93 3.87 7.76
CA PRO A 124 2.96 5.14 8.49
C PRO A 124 3.15 4.98 10.01
N THR A 125 2.70 3.88 10.61
CA THR A 125 2.98 3.57 12.02
C THR A 125 4.47 3.31 12.23
N ALA A 126 5.12 2.56 11.33
CA ALA A 126 6.56 2.35 11.37
C ALA A 126 7.33 3.67 11.17
N ALA A 127 6.92 4.51 10.23
CA ALA A 127 7.54 5.82 10.06
C ALA A 127 7.38 6.74 11.29
N ALA A 128 6.22 6.68 11.96
CA ALA A 128 5.99 7.41 13.20
C ALA A 128 6.94 6.93 14.32
N ILE A 129 7.23 5.63 14.42
CA ILE A 129 8.26 5.10 15.35
C ILE A 129 9.62 5.70 15.01
N ALA A 130 10.01 5.70 13.73
CA ALA A 130 11.29 6.26 13.31
C ALA A 130 11.42 7.76 13.65
N TYR A 131 10.32 8.50 13.53
CA TYR A 131 10.24 9.90 13.94
C TYR A 131 10.30 10.08 15.47
N GLY A 132 9.51 9.31 16.22
CA GLY A 132 9.26 9.55 17.64
C GLY A 132 10.27 8.90 18.60
N LEU A 133 11.09 7.94 18.15
CA LEU A 133 11.97 7.14 19.02
C LEU A 133 12.98 8.00 19.83
N ASP A 134 13.47 9.09 19.24
CA ASP A 134 14.43 9.99 19.89
C ASP A 134 13.78 11.22 20.53
N SER A 135 12.47 11.38 20.38
CA SER A 135 11.72 12.47 21.01
C SER A 135 11.66 12.24 22.52
N LYS A 136 12.48 12.96 23.28
CA LYS A 136 12.45 13.00 24.75
C LYS A 136 11.29 13.84 25.31
N GLU A 137 10.41 14.33 24.45
CA GLU A 137 9.33 15.21 24.86
C GLU A 137 8.16 14.40 25.43
N SER A 138 7.81 14.69 26.69
CA SER A 138 6.63 14.16 27.36
C SER A 138 5.33 14.82 26.91
N LYS A 139 5.40 15.85 26.05
CA LYS A 139 4.23 16.55 25.54
C LYS A 139 3.56 15.74 24.45
N GLU A 140 2.25 15.60 24.58
CA GLU A 140 1.40 15.01 23.56
C GLU A 140 1.48 15.80 22.25
N LYS A 141 1.74 15.11 21.14
CA LYS A 141 1.77 15.68 19.79
C LYS A 141 0.85 14.91 18.85
N ASN A 142 0.06 15.65 18.09
CA ASN A 142 -0.63 15.12 16.92
C ASN A 142 0.29 15.22 15.70
N VAL A 143 0.68 14.10 15.14
CA VAL A 143 1.64 13.99 14.03
C VAL A 143 0.95 13.39 12.83
N LEU A 144 0.96 14.12 11.71
CA LEU A 144 0.46 13.63 10.44
C LEU A 144 1.61 13.03 9.65
N ILE A 145 1.50 11.75 9.32
CA ILE A 145 2.41 11.06 8.42
C ILE A 145 1.81 11.12 7.01
N PHE A 146 2.57 11.67 6.07
CA PHE A 146 2.23 11.72 4.65
C PHE A 146 3.21 10.82 3.90
N ASP A 147 2.78 9.61 3.55
CA ASP A 147 3.59 8.60 2.89
C ASP A 147 3.19 8.45 1.42
N LEU A 148 3.98 9.02 0.51
CA LEU A 148 3.78 8.90 -0.93
C LEU A 148 4.92 8.10 -1.55
N GLY A 149 4.66 6.82 -1.76
CA GLY A 149 5.63 5.84 -2.23
C GLY A 149 5.73 5.75 -3.76
N GLY A 150 6.18 4.59 -4.22
CA GLY A 150 6.29 4.25 -5.65
C GLY A 150 4.95 3.89 -6.29
N GLY A 151 4.02 3.29 -5.53
CA GLY A 151 2.71 2.88 -6.05
C GLY A 151 1.57 2.87 -5.03
N THR A 152 1.82 3.33 -3.81
CA THR A 152 0.81 3.47 -2.76
C THR A 152 0.95 4.85 -2.11
N PHE A 153 -0.16 5.37 -1.63
CA PHE A 153 -0.26 6.61 -0.89
C PHE A 153 -1.03 6.38 0.40
N ASP A 154 -0.41 6.67 1.54
CA ASP A 154 -1.03 6.55 2.86
C ASP A 154 -0.90 7.86 3.64
N VAL A 155 -1.96 8.21 4.35
CA VAL A 155 -1.98 9.29 5.33
C VAL A 155 -2.47 8.73 6.65
N SER A 156 -1.71 8.97 7.71
CA SER A 156 -2.14 8.62 9.06
C SER A 156 -1.94 9.78 10.01
N LEU A 157 -2.93 10.00 10.87
CA LEU A 157 -2.84 10.93 11.97
C LEU A 157 -2.63 10.15 13.25
N LEU A 158 -1.50 10.40 13.92
CA LEU A 158 -1.14 9.77 15.17
C LEU A 158 -1.11 10.77 16.30
N ASN A 159 -1.43 10.29 17.48
CA ASN A 159 -1.15 10.95 18.73
C ASN A 159 0.04 10.25 19.39
N ILE A 160 1.10 11.02 19.64
CA ILE A 160 2.36 10.53 20.20
C ILE A 160 2.56 11.18 21.55
N SER A 161 2.66 10.36 22.61
CA SER A 161 2.91 10.84 23.97
C SER A 161 3.65 9.78 24.78
N GLY A 162 4.82 10.12 25.31
CA GLY A 162 5.56 9.27 26.25
C GLY A 162 5.82 7.82 25.77
N GLY A 163 6.18 7.63 24.49
CA GLY A 163 6.41 6.29 23.91
C GLY A 163 5.14 5.57 23.43
N VAL A 164 3.96 6.13 23.67
CA VAL A 164 2.69 5.64 23.12
C VAL A 164 2.43 6.30 21.76
N PHE A 165 2.23 5.47 20.74
CA PHE A 165 1.87 5.87 19.38
C PHE A 165 0.47 5.36 19.09
N ALA A 166 -0.52 6.26 19.12
CA ALA A 166 -1.92 5.92 18.90
C ALA A 166 -2.41 6.48 17.58
N VAL A 167 -2.75 5.61 16.63
CA VAL A 167 -3.37 6.01 15.37
C VAL A 167 -4.80 6.50 15.65
N LYS A 168 -5.09 7.73 15.24
CA LYS A 168 -6.42 8.34 15.37
C LYS A 168 -7.28 8.08 14.13
N ALA A 169 -6.67 8.18 12.96
CA ALA A 169 -7.32 7.90 11.69
C ALA A 169 -6.28 7.58 10.61
N THR A 170 -6.68 6.74 9.67
CA THR A 170 -5.91 6.46 8.45
C THR A 170 -6.78 6.51 7.20
N ALA A 171 -6.21 6.95 6.09
CA ALA A 171 -6.79 6.94 4.76
C ALA A 171 -5.67 6.87 3.72
N GLY A 172 -6.00 6.51 2.48
CA GLY A 172 -5.00 6.42 1.44
C GLY A 172 -5.60 6.04 0.09
N ASP A 173 -4.71 5.77 -0.84
CA ASP A 173 -4.97 5.23 -2.16
C ASP A 173 -3.90 4.17 -2.46
N THR A 174 -4.34 2.91 -2.62
CA THR A 174 -3.45 1.76 -2.83
C THR A 174 -2.88 1.68 -4.25
N HIS A 175 -3.24 2.61 -5.15
CA HIS A 175 -2.82 2.63 -6.55
C HIS A 175 -2.30 3.99 -7.03
N LEU A 176 -1.97 4.88 -6.09
CA LEU A 176 -1.37 6.17 -6.39
C LEU A 176 0.08 6.23 -5.92
N GLY A 177 1.02 6.52 -6.81
CA GLY A 177 2.40 6.77 -6.44
C GLY A 177 3.29 7.28 -7.56
N GLY A 178 4.60 7.21 -7.30
CA GLY A 178 5.64 7.70 -8.21
C GLY A 178 5.62 7.09 -9.61
N GLU A 179 5.13 5.86 -9.75
CA GLU A 179 5.01 5.15 -11.02
C GLU A 179 3.93 5.75 -11.93
N ASP A 180 2.81 6.20 -11.36
CA ASP A 180 1.74 6.85 -12.11
C ASP A 180 2.26 8.15 -12.73
N PHE A 181 3.13 8.86 -12.01
CA PHE A 181 3.77 10.07 -12.52
C PHE A 181 4.78 9.77 -13.64
N ASP A 182 5.48 8.63 -13.56
CA ASP A 182 6.36 8.15 -14.63
C ASP A 182 5.55 7.75 -15.87
N ASN A 183 4.37 7.13 -15.68
CA ASN A 183 3.47 6.74 -16.77
C ASN A 183 2.88 7.97 -17.49
N ASN A 184 2.52 9.03 -16.77
CA ASN A 184 2.07 10.27 -17.40
C ASN A 184 3.17 10.93 -18.26
N LEU A 185 4.43 10.92 -17.78
CA LEU A 185 5.58 11.36 -18.57
C LEU A 185 5.80 10.47 -19.80
N LEU A 186 5.71 9.14 -19.62
CA LEU A 186 5.83 8.17 -20.70
C LEU A 186 4.81 8.43 -21.80
N GLU A 187 3.52 8.61 -21.47
CA GLU A 187 2.47 8.88 -22.46
C GLU A 187 2.69 10.22 -23.18
N PHE A 188 3.10 11.27 -22.46
CA PHE A 188 3.49 12.54 -23.06
C PHE A 188 4.63 12.35 -24.09
N PHE A 189 5.69 11.63 -23.73
CA PHE A 189 6.82 11.42 -24.63
C PHE A 189 6.55 10.44 -25.76
N LYS A 190 5.67 9.45 -25.59
CA LYS A 190 5.16 8.61 -26.69
C LYS A 190 4.47 9.46 -27.75
N GLN A 191 3.62 10.39 -27.33
CA GLN A 191 2.96 11.33 -28.25
C GLN A 191 3.95 12.26 -28.93
N GLU A 192 4.95 12.79 -28.20
CA GLU A 192 6.01 13.61 -28.78
C GLU A 192 6.86 12.84 -29.81
N PHE A 193 7.24 11.59 -29.51
CA PHE A 193 7.96 10.74 -30.46
C PHE A 193 7.15 10.51 -31.73
N LYS A 194 5.86 10.14 -31.59
CA LYS A 194 4.94 9.96 -32.72
C LYS A 194 4.75 11.25 -33.52
N ARG A 195 4.66 12.40 -32.86
CA ARG A 195 4.53 13.69 -33.53
C ARG A 195 5.77 14.04 -34.36
N LYS A 196 6.97 13.88 -33.79
CA LYS A 196 8.27 14.22 -34.39
C LYS A 196 8.69 13.26 -35.50
N HIS A 197 8.54 11.96 -35.28
CA HIS A 197 9.10 10.92 -36.15
C HIS A 197 8.06 10.15 -36.95
N LYS A 198 6.75 10.35 -36.69
CA LYS A 198 5.64 9.62 -37.31
C LYS A 198 5.67 8.10 -37.08
N LEU A 199 6.36 7.66 -36.03
CA LEU A 199 6.49 6.26 -35.60
C LEU A 199 5.80 6.05 -34.25
N ASP A 200 5.25 4.85 -34.01
CA ASP A 200 4.52 4.52 -32.78
C ASP A 200 5.20 3.38 -32.02
N ILE A 201 5.66 3.65 -30.80
CA ILE A 201 6.37 2.67 -29.96
C ILE A 201 5.45 1.85 -29.07
N SER A 202 4.13 2.07 -29.13
CA SER A 202 3.17 1.50 -28.17
C SER A 202 3.13 -0.03 -28.15
N ASN A 203 3.62 -0.68 -29.20
CA ASN A 203 3.69 -2.14 -29.30
C ASN A 203 5.11 -2.71 -29.08
N ASP A 204 6.11 -1.87 -28.79
CA ASP A 204 7.47 -2.31 -28.50
C ASP A 204 7.81 -2.19 -27.01
N ALA A 205 7.72 -3.32 -26.30
CA ALA A 205 7.95 -3.39 -24.87
C ALA A 205 9.36 -2.92 -24.45
N ARG A 206 10.37 -3.10 -25.32
CA ARG A 206 11.75 -2.69 -25.04
C ARG A 206 11.88 -1.17 -25.09
N SER A 207 11.38 -0.52 -26.14
CA SER A 207 11.33 0.94 -26.31
C SER A 207 10.55 1.57 -25.17
N ILE A 208 9.36 1.04 -24.84
CA ILE A 208 8.55 1.51 -23.71
C ILE A 208 9.35 1.45 -22.41
N ARG A 209 10.01 0.32 -22.11
CA ARG A 209 10.78 0.17 -20.87
C ARG A 209 11.97 1.13 -20.80
N ARG A 210 12.68 1.33 -21.91
CA ARG A 210 13.80 2.28 -21.99
C ARG A 210 13.33 3.71 -21.78
N LEU A 211 12.23 4.11 -22.42
CA LEU A 211 11.65 5.43 -22.26
C LEU A 211 11.13 5.66 -20.83
N LYS A 212 10.44 4.68 -20.23
CA LYS A 212 9.98 4.75 -18.82
C LYS A 212 11.16 4.91 -17.85
N THR A 213 12.27 4.22 -18.08
CA THR A 213 13.50 4.39 -17.27
C THR A 213 14.07 5.80 -17.40
N ALA A 214 14.02 6.41 -18.59
CA ALA A 214 14.44 7.78 -18.79
C ALA A 214 13.47 8.79 -18.13
N CYS A 215 12.16 8.50 -18.14
CA CYS A 215 11.13 9.29 -17.43
C CYS A 215 11.36 9.29 -15.90
N GLU A 216 11.61 8.12 -15.29
CA GLU A 216 11.92 8.00 -13.86
C GLU A 216 13.13 8.87 -13.48
N ARG A 217 14.19 8.84 -14.30
CA ARG A 217 15.38 9.69 -14.11
C ARG A 217 15.03 11.17 -14.25
N ALA A 218 14.26 11.55 -15.27
CA ALA A 218 13.84 12.92 -15.47
C ALA A 218 13.01 13.45 -14.29
N LYS A 219 12.04 12.68 -13.79
CA LYS A 219 11.26 13.01 -12.58
C LYS A 219 12.16 13.30 -11.38
N ARG A 220 13.15 12.44 -11.13
CA ARG A 220 14.12 12.63 -10.04
C ARG A 220 14.93 13.91 -10.23
N THR A 221 15.42 14.18 -11.44
CA THR A 221 16.14 15.43 -11.76
C THR A 221 15.26 16.66 -11.57
N LEU A 222 14.00 16.62 -12.00
CA LEU A 222 13.03 17.71 -11.85
C LEU A 222 12.66 18.02 -10.40
N SER A 223 12.94 17.09 -9.47
CA SER A 223 12.77 17.34 -8.03
C SER A 223 13.82 18.30 -7.48
N SER A 224 14.92 18.53 -8.20
CA SER A 224 15.99 19.48 -7.82
C SER A 224 16.19 20.60 -8.84
N LEU A 225 16.02 20.32 -10.13
CA LEU A 225 16.18 21.28 -11.23
C LEU A 225 14.83 21.69 -11.84
N THR A 226 14.80 22.84 -12.51
CA THR A 226 13.57 23.36 -13.15
C THR A 226 13.34 22.79 -14.55
N GLN A 227 14.34 22.14 -15.14
CA GLN A 227 14.26 21.50 -16.45
C GLN A 227 15.29 20.36 -16.56
N THR A 228 15.05 19.44 -17.49
CA THR A 228 15.99 18.37 -17.86
C THR A 228 15.70 17.88 -19.28
N THR A 229 16.61 17.08 -19.83
CA THR A 229 16.48 16.49 -21.17
C THR A 229 16.35 14.97 -21.03
N VAL A 230 15.34 14.40 -21.67
CA VAL A 230 15.16 12.97 -21.86
C VAL A 230 15.82 12.60 -23.18
N GLU A 231 16.78 11.68 -23.11
CA GLU A 231 17.55 11.21 -24.25
C GLU A 231 17.64 9.69 -24.24
N VAL A 232 17.31 9.07 -25.37
CA VAL A 232 17.39 7.61 -25.58
C VAL A 232 17.84 7.32 -27.00
N ASP A 233 19.08 6.86 -27.15
CA ASP A 233 19.66 6.46 -28.44
C ASP A 233 18.90 5.26 -29.03
N SER A 234 18.66 5.27 -30.34
CA SER A 234 18.01 4.19 -31.07
C SER A 234 16.78 3.68 -30.32
N LEU A 235 15.89 4.60 -29.93
CA LEU A 235 14.72 4.28 -29.13
C LEU A 235 13.84 3.27 -29.87
N PHE A 236 13.60 3.48 -31.17
CA PHE A 236 12.78 2.63 -32.01
C PHE A 236 13.21 2.73 -33.49
N ASP A 237 13.31 1.62 -34.20
CA ASP A 237 13.71 1.54 -35.62
C ASP A 237 14.94 2.40 -35.99
N GLY A 238 15.99 2.34 -35.14
CA GLY A 238 17.22 3.12 -35.37
C GLY A 238 17.09 4.63 -35.08
N THR A 239 15.91 5.10 -34.70
CA THR A 239 15.62 6.52 -34.46
C THR A 239 15.92 6.91 -33.01
N ASP A 240 16.78 7.89 -32.83
CA ASP A 240 17.07 8.50 -31.52
C ASP A 240 15.90 9.34 -31.04
N PHE A 241 15.72 9.41 -29.71
CA PHE A 241 14.75 10.32 -29.10
C PHE A 241 15.44 11.32 -28.17
N GLN A 242 15.17 12.60 -28.38
CA GLN A 242 15.59 13.68 -27.50
C GLN A 242 14.46 14.69 -27.31
N ALA A 243 14.15 15.01 -26.06
CA ALA A 243 13.15 16.02 -25.70
C ALA A 243 13.46 16.69 -24.36
N THR A 244 13.32 18.01 -24.30
CA THR A 244 13.44 18.77 -23.05
C THR A 244 12.08 18.83 -22.35
N ILE A 245 12.08 18.71 -21.03
CA ILE A 245 10.90 18.82 -20.17
C ILE A 245 11.20 19.77 -19.01
N THR A 246 10.24 20.65 -18.72
CA THR A 246 10.31 21.56 -17.58
C THR A 246 9.53 20.99 -16.39
N ARG A 247 9.89 21.43 -15.18
CA ARG A 247 9.15 21.09 -13.95
C ARG A 247 7.69 21.53 -14.07
N ALA A 248 7.44 22.72 -14.62
CA ALA A 248 6.08 23.23 -14.82
C ALA A 248 5.24 22.29 -15.70
N LYS A 249 5.80 21.75 -16.79
CA LYS A 249 5.07 20.80 -17.63
C LYS A 249 4.85 19.46 -16.93
N PHE A 250 5.84 18.96 -16.18
CA PHE A 250 5.65 17.76 -15.35
C PHE A 250 4.53 17.95 -14.31
N GLU A 251 4.48 19.10 -13.65
CA GLU A 251 3.43 19.43 -12.68
C GLU A 251 2.05 19.56 -13.35
N GLU A 252 1.98 20.13 -14.56
CA GLU A 252 0.74 20.21 -15.34
C GLU A 252 0.20 18.81 -15.68
N LEU A 253 1.07 17.91 -16.18
CA LEU A 253 0.73 16.54 -16.56
C LEU A 253 0.19 15.70 -15.38
N ASN A 254 0.61 16.04 -14.16
CA ASN A 254 0.25 15.30 -12.94
C ASN A 254 -0.68 16.09 -12.02
N SER A 255 -1.22 17.22 -12.49
CA SER A 255 -1.96 18.16 -11.64
C SER A 255 -3.17 17.51 -10.96
N THR A 256 -3.93 16.67 -11.66
CA THR A 256 -5.06 15.93 -11.08
C THR A 256 -4.60 14.98 -9.97
N GLN A 257 -3.60 14.13 -10.23
CA GLN A 257 -3.09 13.18 -9.23
C GLN A 257 -2.49 13.91 -8.02
N PHE A 258 -1.70 14.96 -8.24
CA PHE A 258 -1.11 15.75 -7.14
C PHE A 258 -2.18 16.42 -6.27
N ASN A 259 -3.26 16.94 -6.85
CA ASN A 259 -4.34 17.52 -6.05
C ASN A 259 -5.14 16.46 -5.29
N SER A 260 -5.30 15.26 -5.87
CA SER A 260 -6.01 14.15 -5.21
C SER A 260 -5.36 13.70 -3.91
N THR A 261 -4.04 13.91 -3.73
CA THR A 261 -3.36 13.54 -2.47
C THR A 261 -3.88 14.32 -1.26
N LEU A 262 -4.53 15.47 -1.45
CA LEU A 262 -5.12 16.23 -0.33
C LEU A 262 -6.46 15.64 0.16
N GLU A 263 -7.11 14.77 -0.62
CA GLU A 263 -8.38 14.16 -0.20
C GLU A 263 -8.21 13.22 0.99
N PRO A 264 -7.25 12.26 1.00
CA PRO A 264 -6.95 11.48 2.19
C PRO A 264 -6.55 12.33 3.40
N VAL A 265 -5.81 13.43 3.19
CA VAL A 265 -5.46 14.39 4.27
C VAL A 265 -6.72 15.00 4.90
N ARG A 266 -7.69 15.46 4.09
CA ARG A 266 -8.97 15.97 4.60
C ARG A 266 -9.77 14.89 5.32
N LYS A 267 -9.76 13.66 4.79
CA LYS A 267 -10.47 12.51 5.35
C LYS A 267 -9.93 12.14 6.74
N VAL A 268 -8.61 12.04 6.92
CA VAL A 268 -8.03 11.73 8.24
C VAL A 268 -8.32 12.81 9.28
N LEU A 269 -8.28 14.10 8.90
CA LEU A 269 -8.62 15.20 9.80
C LEU A 269 -10.08 15.13 10.25
N LYS A 270 -10.99 14.88 9.30
CA LYS A 270 -12.42 14.71 9.58
C LYS A 270 -12.67 13.51 10.50
N ASP A 271 -12.10 12.35 10.18
CA ASP A 271 -12.30 11.11 10.92
C ASP A 271 -11.74 11.20 12.35
N ALA A 272 -10.60 11.87 12.52
CA ALA A 272 -10.01 12.15 13.82
C ALA A 272 -10.68 13.31 14.57
N LYS A 273 -11.62 14.01 13.93
CA LYS A 273 -12.31 15.21 14.46
C LYS A 273 -11.32 16.30 14.87
N MET A 274 -10.30 16.53 14.04
CA MET A 274 -9.24 17.51 14.27
C MET A 274 -9.21 18.55 13.15
N GLU A 275 -8.86 19.78 13.52
CA GLU A 275 -8.60 20.86 12.59
C GLU A 275 -7.11 20.91 12.20
N LYS A 276 -6.78 21.62 11.12
CA LYS A 276 -5.39 21.80 10.65
C LYS A 276 -4.46 22.34 11.73
N LYS A 277 -4.97 23.23 12.59
CA LYS A 277 -4.22 23.88 13.68
C LYS A 277 -3.84 22.90 14.79
N ASP A 278 -4.57 21.79 14.93
CA ASP A 278 -4.34 20.77 15.97
C ASP A 278 -3.19 19.82 15.59
N ILE A 279 -2.76 19.84 14.32
CA ILE A 279 -1.62 19.07 13.84
C ILE A 279 -0.35 19.78 14.26
N HIS A 280 0.52 19.11 15.02
CA HIS A 280 1.74 19.71 15.51
C HIS A 280 2.85 19.59 14.47
N GLU A 281 2.97 18.42 13.84
CA GLU A 281 4.06 18.06 12.94
C GLU A 281 3.53 17.31 11.72
N ILE A 282 4.17 17.51 10.58
CA ILE A 282 3.84 16.84 9.32
C ILE A 282 5.12 16.14 8.83
N VAL A 283 5.15 14.82 8.88
CA VAL A 283 6.33 14.02 8.52
C VAL A 283 6.16 13.46 7.12
N LEU A 284 7.18 13.66 6.28
CA LEU A 284 7.20 13.17 4.90
C LEU A 284 7.89 11.81 4.81
N VAL A 285 7.23 10.86 4.17
CA VAL A 285 7.72 9.49 3.96
C VAL A 285 7.50 9.10 2.51
N GLY A 286 8.38 8.26 1.96
CA GLY A 286 8.29 7.81 0.57
C GLY A 286 8.95 8.77 -0.41
N GLY A 287 9.67 8.22 -1.39
CA GLY A 287 10.52 8.98 -2.30
C GLY A 287 9.78 10.02 -3.16
N SER A 288 8.48 9.85 -3.41
CA SER A 288 7.68 10.80 -4.20
C SER A 288 7.37 12.08 -3.43
N THR A 289 7.52 12.10 -2.10
CA THR A 289 7.45 13.35 -1.32
C THR A 289 8.59 14.32 -1.61
N ARG A 290 9.65 13.89 -2.30
CA ARG A 290 10.72 14.78 -2.78
C ARG A 290 10.26 15.73 -3.89
N ILE A 291 9.10 15.49 -4.50
CA ILE A 291 8.53 16.35 -5.54
C ILE A 291 8.14 17.71 -4.94
N PRO A 292 8.70 18.84 -5.42
CA PRO A 292 8.43 20.16 -4.86
C PRO A 292 6.94 20.55 -4.84
N LYS A 293 6.19 20.15 -5.86
CA LYS A 293 4.75 20.45 -5.93
C LYS A 293 3.93 19.76 -4.84
N ILE A 294 4.27 18.51 -4.49
CA ILE A 294 3.62 17.78 -3.39
C ILE A 294 3.87 18.50 -2.06
N GLN A 295 5.10 18.94 -1.82
CA GLN A 295 5.45 19.69 -0.61
C GLN A 295 4.72 21.03 -0.56
N SER A 296 4.71 21.80 -1.65
CA SER A 296 3.99 23.08 -1.73
C SER A 296 2.49 22.89 -1.48
N LEU A 297 1.85 21.91 -2.12
CA LEU A 297 0.42 21.64 -1.89
C LEU A 297 0.11 21.32 -0.43
N LEU A 298 0.99 20.54 0.22
CA LEU A 298 0.81 20.17 1.63
C LEU A 298 1.06 21.38 2.55
N GLN A 299 2.08 22.19 2.29
CA GLN A 299 2.35 23.43 3.04
C GLN A 299 1.21 24.43 2.90
N ASP A 300 0.74 24.66 1.67
CA ASP A 300 -0.39 25.55 1.39
C ASP A 300 -1.67 25.03 2.08
N PHE A 301 -1.88 23.71 2.08
CA PHE A 301 -2.99 23.11 2.79
C PHE A 301 -2.90 23.34 4.30
N PHE A 302 -1.72 23.35 4.90
CA PHE A 302 -1.51 23.63 6.33
C PHE A 302 -1.07 25.07 6.63
N ASP A 303 -1.54 26.03 5.82
CA ASP A 303 -1.39 27.47 6.05
C ASP A 303 0.08 27.91 6.25
N GLY A 304 0.99 27.29 5.50
CA GLY A 304 2.42 27.58 5.52
C GLY A 304 3.22 26.83 6.59
N LYS A 305 2.62 25.86 7.31
CA LYS A 305 3.34 25.04 8.30
C LYS A 305 4.56 24.35 7.67
N GLU A 306 5.67 24.36 8.40
CA GLU A 306 6.90 23.69 7.98
C GLU A 306 6.73 22.17 7.95
N LEU A 307 7.26 21.52 6.91
CA LEU A 307 7.23 20.07 6.77
C LEU A 307 8.48 19.47 7.40
N ASN A 308 8.28 18.44 8.22
CA ASN A 308 9.35 17.75 8.91
C ASN A 308 10.08 16.79 7.96
N LYS A 309 11.38 17.08 7.75
CA LYS A 309 12.29 16.33 6.88
C LYS A 309 13.46 15.72 7.67
N SER A 310 13.29 15.55 8.98
CA SER A 310 14.37 15.09 9.88
C SER A 310 14.74 13.61 9.67
N ILE A 311 13.83 12.81 9.12
CA ILE A 311 14.06 11.40 8.81
C ILE A 311 14.25 11.19 7.30
N ASN A 312 15.02 10.17 6.94
CA ASN A 312 15.16 9.78 5.53
C ASN A 312 13.84 9.18 5.02
N PRO A 313 13.17 9.80 4.04
CA PRO A 313 11.86 9.33 3.56
C PRO A 313 11.91 7.93 2.93
N ASP A 314 13.08 7.50 2.45
CA ASP A 314 13.24 6.20 1.79
C ASP A 314 13.51 5.05 2.79
N GLU A 315 13.91 5.36 4.03
CA GLU A 315 14.36 4.38 5.03
C GLU A 315 13.52 4.39 6.32
N ALA A 316 12.73 5.43 6.57
CA ALA A 316 11.95 5.63 7.80
C ALA A 316 11.09 4.42 8.17
N VAL A 317 10.37 3.87 7.18
CA VAL A 317 9.51 2.69 7.37
C VAL A 317 10.32 1.47 7.81
N ALA A 318 11.43 1.17 7.12
CA ALA A 318 12.29 0.05 7.45
C ALA A 318 12.95 0.22 8.83
N TYR A 319 13.31 1.45 9.18
CA TYR A 319 13.87 1.79 10.49
C TYR A 319 12.86 1.49 11.62
N GLY A 320 11.63 1.99 11.51
CA GLY A 320 10.60 1.74 12.52
C GLY A 320 10.23 0.26 12.65
N ALA A 321 10.16 -0.45 11.53
CA ALA A 321 9.93 -1.90 11.55
C ALA A 321 11.07 -2.66 12.24
N ALA A 322 12.32 -2.24 12.04
CA ALA A 322 13.47 -2.82 12.73
C ALA A 322 13.45 -2.56 14.24
N VAL A 323 13.03 -1.36 14.67
CA VAL A 323 12.81 -1.03 16.09
C VAL A 323 11.75 -1.95 16.68
N GLN A 324 10.61 -2.11 16.00
CA GLN A 324 9.55 -3.00 16.45
C GLN A 324 10.01 -4.47 16.54
N ALA A 325 10.82 -4.93 15.58
CA ALA A 325 11.41 -6.27 15.63
C ALA A 325 12.34 -6.46 16.84
N ALA A 326 13.13 -5.44 17.19
CA ALA A 326 14.00 -5.47 18.35
C ALA A 326 13.20 -5.54 19.67
N VAL A 327 12.08 -4.81 19.77
CA VAL A 327 11.14 -4.88 20.90
C VAL A 327 10.54 -6.28 21.04
N LEU A 328 9.97 -6.82 19.96
CA LEU A 328 9.29 -8.13 19.98
C LEU A 328 10.23 -9.32 20.25
N THR A 329 11.52 -9.15 19.99
CA THR A 329 12.53 -10.19 20.25
C THR A 329 13.27 -9.99 21.58
N ASN A 330 12.91 -8.97 22.36
CA ASN A 330 13.61 -8.55 23.58
C ASN A 330 15.13 -8.35 23.36
N GLN A 331 15.52 -7.94 22.14
CA GLN A 331 16.91 -7.65 21.78
C GLN A 331 17.23 -6.15 21.83
N ALA A 332 16.21 -5.30 22.04
CA ALA A 332 16.40 -3.89 22.25
C ALA A 332 16.99 -3.65 23.65
N GLY A 333 18.32 -3.56 23.75
CA GLY A 333 19.04 -3.36 25.00
C GLY A 333 18.91 -1.95 25.63
N ASN A 334 17.98 -1.11 25.14
CA ASN A 334 17.81 0.28 25.55
C ASN A 334 16.53 0.48 26.37
N GLU A 335 16.60 1.33 27.40
CA GLU A 335 15.45 1.85 28.15
C GLU A 335 14.41 2.50 27.20
N LYS A 336 14.86 3.17 26.13
CA LYS A 336 14.02 3.88 25.14
C LYS A 336 12.98 3.02 24.41
N THR A 337 13.21 1.72 24.32
CA THR A 337 12.36 0.78 23.57
C THR A 337 11.45 -0.04 24.46
N GLN A 338 11.63 0.02 25.79
CA GLN A 338 10.80 -0.74 26.74
C GLN A 338 9.39 -0.15 26.87
N ASP A 339 9.26 1.16 26.73
CA ASP A 339 7.99 1.89 26.88
C ASP A 339 7.24 2.10 25.55
N LEU A 340 7.71 1.47 24.45
CA LEU A 340 7.08 1.65 23.14
C LEU A 340 5.76 0.87 23.07
N LEU A 341 4.65 1.60 23.02
CA LEU A 341 3.30 1.05 22.85
C LEU A 341 2.69 1.53 21.54
N LEU A 342 2.28 0.59 20.70
CA LEU A 342 1.58 0.87 19.44
C LEU A 342 0.10 0.53 19.58
N LEU A 343 -0.76 1.51 19.31
CA LEU A 343 -2.19 1.35 19.22
C LEU A 343 -2.62 1.70 17.79
N ASP A 344 -2.75 0.68 16.95
CA ASP A 344 -3.17 0.83 15.55
C ASP A 344 -4.68 0.65 15.41
N VAL A 345 -5.22 0.85 14.21
CA VAL A 345 -6.67 0.79 13.94
C VAL A 345 -7.01 0.03 12.66
N VAL A 346 -8.25 -0.45 12.55
CA VAL A 346 -8.78 -1.06 11.31
C VAL A 346 -8.98 0.04 10.24
N PRO A 347 -8.45 -0.11 8.99
CA PRO A 347 -8.54 0.96 7.99
C PRO A 347 -9.93 1.13 7.36
N LEU A 348 -10.69 0.04 7.27
CA LEU A 348 -12.00 -0.06 6.64
C LEU A 348 -12.99 -0.77 7.56
N SER A 349 -14.29 -0.48 7.40
CA SER A 349 -15.33 -1.09 8.23
C SER A 349 -15.54 -2.54 7.79
N LEU A 350 -15.63 -3.44 8.77
CA LEU A 350 -15.89 -4.86 8.58
C LEU A 350 -17.33 -5.18 8.99
N GLY A 351 -17.98 -6.04 8.23
CA GLY A 351 -19.38 -6.40 8.47
C GLY A 351 -19.84 -7.53 7.58
N VAL A 352 -21.13 -7.80 7.64
CA VAL A 352 -21.76 -8.88 6.85
C VAL A 352 -22.87 -8.32 5.98
N GLU A 353 -23.18 -9.03 4.91
CA GLU A 353 -24.36 -8.77 4.09
C GLU A 353 -25.64 -9.20 4.82
N THR A 354 -26.64 -8.32 4.85
CA THR A 354 -28.00 -8.67 5.29
C THR A 354 -28.98 -8.71 4.12
N GLN A 355 -30.20 -9.18 4.37
CA GLN A 355 -31.27 -9.23 3.37
C GLN A 355 -31.36 -7.92 2.59
N GLY A 356 -31.37 -8.03 1.25
CA GLY A 356 -31.38 -6.88 0.34
C GLY A 356 -30.00 -6.37 -0.07
N GLY A 357 -28.91 -7.05 0.30
CA GLY A 357 -27.55 -6.71 -0.13
C GLY A 357 -26.93 -5.52 0.61
N VAL A 358 -27.44 -5.23 1.80
CA VAL A 358 -27.04 -4.08 2.62
C VAL A 358 -25.91 -4.47 3.55
N MET A 359 -24.91 -3.59 3.69
CA MET A 359 -23.77 -3.76 4.57
C MET A 359 -24.15 -3.49 6.03
N ALA A 360 -24.14 -4.53 6.86
CA ALA A 360 -24.31 -4.41 8.30
C ALA A 360 -22.93 -4.37 8.99
N VAL A 361 -22.42 -3.17 9.24
CA VAL A 361 -21.14 -2.96 9.94
C VAL A 361 -21.16 -3.59 11.34
N VAL A 362 -20.12 -4.35 11.64
CA VAL A 362 -19.84 -4.97 12.95
C VAL A 362 -18.64 -4.30 13.62
N VAL A 363 -17.58 -4.05 12.84
CA VAL A 363 -16.39 -3.31 13.29
C VAL A 363 -16.25 -2.04 12.45
N PRO A 364 -16.56 -0.85 13.00
CA PRO A 364 -16.35 0.40 12.28
C PRO A 364 -14.87 0.64 11.98
N ARG A 365 -14.56 1.31 10.87
CA ARG A 365 -13.20 1.78 10.60
C ARG A 365 -12.67 2.69 11.71
N ASN A 366 -11.35 2.76 11.80
CA ASN A 366 -10.59 3.41 12.86
C ASN A 366 -10.83 2.81 14.27
N THR A 367 -11.45 1.64 14.40
CA THR A 367 -11.52 0.91 15.68
C THR A 367 -10.12 0.44 16.07
N PRO A 368 -9.65 0.69 17.31
CA PRO A 368 -8.34 0.22 17.79
C PRO A 368 -8.19 -1.30 17.74
N ILE A 369 -7.01 -1.80 17.37
CA ILE A 369 -6.68 -3.23 17.35
C ILE A 369 -5.64 -3.58 18.43
N PRO A 370 -5.67 -4.82 18.98
CA PRO A 370 -6.65 -5.88 18.72
C PRO A 370 -8.03 -5.58 19.31
N THR A 371 -9.09 -6.17 18.73
CA THR A 371 -10.47 -5.95 19.20
C THR A 371 -11.37 -7.15 18.93
N ILE A 372 -12.40 -7.32 19.76
CA ILE A 372 -13.47 -8.28 19.55
C ILE A 372 -14.78 -7.50 19.51
N LYS A 373 -15.56 -7.69 18.44
CA LYS A 373 -16.92 -7.14 18.32
C LYS A 373 -17.90 -8.26 18.05
N LYS A 374 -19.10 -8.10 18.60
CA LYS A 374 -20.18 -9.07 18.49
C LYS A 374 -21.42 -8.37 17.97
N LYS A 375 -22.16 -9.06 17.10
CA LYS A 375 -23.46 -8.60 16.62
C LYS A 375 -24.37 -9.79 16.45
N ILE A 376 -25.60 -9.66 16.93
CA ILE A 376 -26.62 -10.70 16.81
C ILE A 376 -27.36 -10.49 15.49
N PHE A 377 -27.44 -11.56 14.71
CA PHE A 377 -28.23 -11.67 13.49
C PHE A 377 -29.36 -12.69 13.71
N THR A 378 -30.24 -12.80 12.73
CA THR A 378 -31.39 -13.71 12.79
C THR A 378 -31.76 -14.24 11.41
N THR A 379 -32.66 -15.21 11.36
CA THR A 379 -33.17 -15.82 10.12
C THR A 379 -34.14 -14.90 9.39
N ALA A 380 -34.10 -14.94 8.06
CA ALA A 380 -34.98 -14.17 7.18
C ALA A 380 -36.30 -14.90 6.86
N GLU A 381 -36.30 -16.23 7.00
CA GLU A 381 -37.42 -17.11 6.63
C GLU A 381 -37.83 -18.04 7.78
N ASP A 382 -39.12 -18.41 7.81
CA ASP A 382 -39.65 -19.37 8.79
C ASP A 382 -39.05 -20.76 8.55
N GLY A 383 -38.54 -21.39 9.60
CA GLY A 383 -37.94 -22.72 9.52
C GLY A 383 -36.58 -22.77 8.83
N GLN A 384 -35.93 -21.62 8.59
CA GLN A 384 -34.59 -21.55 8.00
C GLN A 384 -33.56 -22.28 8.88
N THR A 385 -32.91 -23.30 8.30
CA THR A 385 -31.94 -24.17 9.01
C THR A 385 -30.48 -23.86 8.66
N ILE A 386 -30.26 -23.04 7.62
CA ILE A 386 -28.96 -22.66 7.11
C ILE A 386 -28.96 -21.15 6.85
N VAL A 387 -27.93 -20.46 7.33
CA VAL A 387 -27.68 -19.03 7.06
C VAL A 387 -26.27 -18.87 6.52
N GLU A 388 -26.16 -18.21 5.37
CA GLU A 388 -24.89 -17.79 4.79
C GLU A 388 -24.54 -16.38 5.28
N PHE A 389 -23.28 -16.16 5.63
CA PHE A 389 -22.75 -14.86 6.05
C PHE A 389 -21.60 -14.44 5.12
N PRO A 390 -21.92 -13.74 4.02
CA PRO A 390 -20.92 -13.03 3.24
C PRO A 390 -20.31 -11.91 4.07
N VAL A 391 -18.99 -11.93 4.25
CA VAL A 391 -18.21 -10.94 5.01
C VAL A 391 -17.60 -9.93 4.05
N TYR A 392 -17.83 -8.66 4.33
CA TYR A 392 -17.36 -7.56 3.52
C TYR A 392 -16.48 -6.60 4.31
N GLU A 393 -15.66 -5.88 3.55
CA GLU A 393 -14.86 -4.76 4.02
C GLU A 393 -15.10 -3.54 3.12
N GLY A 394 -15.49 -2.41 3.72
CA GLY A 394 -15.67 -1.15 3.00
C GLY A 394 -16.68 -0.20 3.64
N GLU A 395 -16.85 0.96 3.00
CA GLU A 395 -17.64 2.09 3.53
C GLU A 395 -18.94 2.35 2.76
N ARG A 396 -19.23 1.53 1.74
CA ARG A 396 -20.43 1.69 0.92
C ARG A 396 -21.62 1.02 1.61
N PRO A 397 -22.83 1.58 1.47
CA PRO A 397 -24.03 1.02 2.10
C PRO A 397 -24.43 -0.33 1.49
N MET A 398 -24.09 -0.59 0.22
CA MET A 398 -24.39 -1.83 -0.48
C MET A 398 -23.15 -2.71 -0.56
N CYS A 399 -23.31 -4.02 -0.29
CA CYS A 399 -22.20 -4.97 -0.25
C CYS A 399 -21.50 -5.15 -1.61
N HIS A 400 -22.21 -5.07 -2.72
CA HIS A 400 -21.61 -5.20 -4.06
C HIS A 400 -20.62 -4.07 -4.43
N ASP A 401 -20.67 -2.94 -3.70
CA ASP A 401 -19.73 -1.83 -3.86
C ASP A 401 -18.56 -1.91 -2.85
N ASN A 402 -18.51 -2.95 -2.01
CA ASN A 402 -17.47 -3.22 -1.02
C ASN A 402 -16.65 -4.46 -1.40
N ASN A 403 -15.55 -4.70 -0.69
CA ASN A 403 -14.67 -5.84 -0.92
C ASN A 403 -15.22 -7.08 -0.21
N LEU A 404 -15.51 -8.15 -0.95
CA LEU A 404 -15.83 -9.45 -0.35
C LEU A 404 -14.55 -10.08 0.22
N LEU A 405 -14.54 -10.39 1.52
CA LEU A 405 -13.44 -11.08 2.19
C LEU A 405 -13.61 -12.61 2.14
N GLY A 406 -14.86 -13.07 2.19
CA GLY A 406 -15.20 -14.48 2.18
C GLY A 406 -16.67 -14.69 2.55
N SER A 407 -17.13 -15.93 2.52
CA SER A 407 -18.46 -16.31 2.97
C SER A 407 -18.34 -17.54 3.86
N PHE A 408 -19.14 -17.60 4.93
CA PHE A 408 -19.23 -18.77 5.78
C PHE A 408 -20.69 -19.20 5.97
N GLU A 409 -20.91 -20.51 5.98
CA GLU A 409 -22.22 -21.10 6.17
C GLU A 409 -22.38 -21.57 7.62
N LEU A 410 -23.46 -21.13 8.27
CA LEU A 410 -23.92 -21.68 9.54
C LEU A 410 -25.13 -22.59 9.27
N SER A 411 -24.92 -23.90 9.43
CA SER A 411 -25.97 -24.92 9.29
C SER A 411 -26.39 -25.50 10.64
N GLY A 412 -27.54 -26.18 10.67
CA GLY A 412 -28.05 -26.82 11.87
C GLY A 412 -28.85 -25.90 12.80
N ILE A 413 -29.35 -24.78 12.28
CA ILE A 413 -30.25 -23.89 13.02
C ILE A 413 -31.58 -24.63 13.24
N PRO A 414 -32.10 -24.76 14.47
CA PRO A 414 -33.40 -25.39 14.69
C PRO A 414 -34.51 -24.62 13.95
N PRO A 415 -35.51 -25.30 13.36
CA PRO A 415 -36.62 -24.62 12.72
C PRO A 415 -37.39 -23.75 13.72
N MET A 416 -37.36 -22.43 13.52
CA MET A 416 -38.05 -21.42 14.31
C MET A 416 -38.75 -20.43 13.38
N PRO A 417 -39.77 -19.68 13.83
CA PRO A 417 -40.27 -18.51 13.12
C PRO A 417 -39.14 -17.54 12.76
N ARG A 418 -39.29 -16.83 11.63
CA ARG A 418 -38.33 -15.82 11.18
C ARG A 418 -38.09 -14.79 12.29
N GLY A 419 -36.85 -14.37 12.47
CA GLY A 419 -36.51 -13.37 13.48
C GLY A 419 -36.33 -13.90 14.91
N GLU A 420 -36.62 -15.18 15.19
CA GLU A 420 -36.45 -15.75 16.54
C GLU A 420 -35.06 -16.34 16.80
N ALA A 421 -34.36 -16.80 15.76
CA ALA A 421 -33.01 -17.33 15.92
C ALA A 421 -32.04 -16.21 16.34
N GLU A 422 -31.28 -16.41 17.43
CA GLU A 422 -30.22 -15.49 17.84
C GLU A 422 -28.86 -16.03 17.38
N LEU A 423 -28.34 -15.45 16.29
CA LEU A 423 -27.08 -15.87 15.68
C LEU A 423 -25.99 -14.85 16.04
N GLU A 424 -25.22 -15.13 17.10
CA GLU A 424 -24.11 -14.25 17.52
C GLU A 424 -22.92 -14.41 16.57
N CYS A 425 -22.68 -13.40 15.75
CA CYS A 425 -21.47 -13.30 14.94
C CYS A 425 -20.39 -12.54 15.72
N THR A 426 -19.19 -13.14 15.83
CA THR A 426 -18.03 -12.56 16.51
C THR A 426 -16.94 -12.25 15.50
N PHE A 427 -16.52 -10.99 15.45
CA PHE A 427 -15.36 -10.52 14.69
C PHE A 427 -14.18 -10.34 15.66
N ASP A 428 -13.15 -11.17 15.52
CA ASP A 428 -11.92 -11.11 16.32
C ASP A 428 -10.76 -10.62 15.45
N ILE A 429 -10.26 -9.41 15.73
CA ILE A 429 -9.18 -8.78 14.98
C ILE A 429 -7.93 -8.76 15.84
N ASN A 430 -6.87 -9.42 15.35
CA ASN A 430 -5.62 -9.53 16.08
C ASN A 430 -4.71 -8.28 15.90
N ALA A 431 -3.53 -8.30 16.52
CA ALA A 431 -2.58 -7.20 16.48
C ALA A 431 -1.93 -6.94 15.10
N ASP A 432 -2.07 -7.85 14.13
CA ASP A 432 -1.65 -7.66 12.73
C ASP A 432 -2.77 -6.99 11.88
N GLY A 433 -3.94 -6.76 12.48
CA GLY A 433 -5.12 -6.27 11.79
C GLY A 433 -5.81 -7.32 10.93
N ILE A 434 -5.60 -8.60 11.22
CA ILE A 434 -6.20 -9.72 10.49
C ILE A 434 -7.43 -10.24 11.23
N LEU A 435 -8.54 -10.40 10.51
CA LEU A 435 -9.81 -10.93 10.97
C LEU A 435 -9.73 -12.47 11.14
N LYS A 436 -10.39 -12.97 12.19
CA LYS A 436 -10.62 -14.39 12.44
C LYS A 436 -12.11 -14.68 12.55
#